data_AF-A0A7X7IYZ1-F1
#
_entry.id   AF-A0A7X7IYZ1-F1
#
_cell.length_a   1.000
_cell.length_b   1.000
_cell.length_c   1.000
_cell.angle_alpha   90.00
_cell.angle_beta   90.00
_cell.angle_gamma   90.00
#
_symmetry.space_group_name_H-M   'P 1'
#
loop_
_entity.id
_entity.type
_entity.pdbx_description
1 polymer ?
#
loop_
_entity_poly.entity_id
_entity_poly.type
_entity_poly.pdbx_seq_one_letter_code
_entity_poly.pdbx_strand_id
1 'polypeptide(L)' 'MALTGLQIQKLLPKTNCKECGSNTCLAFAMKLAAGKASLSECPYASEEAKQVLGAAAEPPVKGIGLGAD' A
#
# COMPACT_ATOMS: atom_id res chain seq x y z
N MET A 1 -7.42 9.74 -5.41
CA MET A 1 -6.28 9.76 -6.36
C MET A 1 -5.42 8.56 -6.03
N ALA A 2 -5.06 7.74 -7.02
CA ALA A 2 -4.15 6.62 -6.75
C ALA A 2 -2.79 7.18 -6.31
N LEU A 3 -2.33 6.80 -5.11
CA LEU A 3 -0.99 7.18 -4.65
C LEU A 3 0.04 6.56 -5.58
N THR A 4 0.96 7.38 -6.06
CA THR A 4 2.08 6.91 -6.87
C THR A 4 3.07 6.16 -5.98
N GLY A 5 3.74 5.11 -6.50
CA GLY A 5 4.73 4.36 -5.71
C GLY A 5 5.83 5.25 -5.10
N LEU A 6 6.09 6.42 -5.68
CA LEU A 6 7.02 7.41 -5.13
C LEU A 6 6.47 8.10 -3.86
N GLN A 7 5.17 8.41 -3.82
CA GLN A 7 4.52 8.96 -2.62
C GLN A 7 4.48 7.93 -1.50
N ILE A 8 4.20 6.67 -1.83
CA ILE A 8 4.23 5.56 -0.87
C ILE A 8 5.65 5.38 -0.31
N GLN A 9 6.67 5.43 -1.16
CA GLN A 9 8.08 5.33 -0.73
C GLN A 9 8.53 6.50 0.16
N LYS A 10 7.89 7.67 0.09
CA LYS A 10 8.13 8.77 1.04
C LYS A 10 7.57 8.52 2.43
N LEU A 11 6.47 7.77 2.53
CA LEU A 11 5.83 7.39 3.80
C LEU A 11 6.50 6.17 4.45
N LEU A 12 7.22 5.37 3.67
CA LEU A 12 8.00 4.24 4.18
C LEU A 12 9.31 4.72 4.83
N PRO A 13 9.88 3.94 5.76
CA PRO A 13 11.09 4.29 6.50
C PRO A 13 12.39 4.31 5.66
N LYS A 14 12.32 3.93 4.37
CA LYS A 14 13.46 3.90 3.42
C LYS A 14 14.68 3.10 3.87
N THR A 15 14.52 2.20 4.85
CA THR A 15 15.58 1.36 5.42
C THR A 15 16.09 0.29 4.46
N ASN A 16 15.30 -0.07 3.44
CA ASN A 16 15.59 -1.18 2.50
C ASN A 16 15.93 -2.49 3.23
N CYS A 17 15.26 -2.78 4.34
CA CYS A 17 15.51 -3.94 5.21
C CYS A 17 15.19 -5.30 4.57
N LYS A 18 14.41 -5.33 3.49
CA LYS A 18 13.97 -6.54 2.76
C LYS A 18 13.11 -7.53 3.55
N GLU A 19 12.73 -7.21 4.78
CA GLU A 19 11.90 -8.07 5.63
C GLU A 19 10.47 -8.24 5.11
N CYS A 20 9.98 -7.29 4.30
CA CYS A 20 8.72 -7.39 3.57
C CYS A 20 8.82 -8.19 2.25
N GLY A 21 9.87 -9.00 2.06
CA GLY A 21 10.05 -9.82 0.86
C GLY A 21 10.34 -9.04 -0.43
N SER A 22 10.61 -7.73 -0.34
CA SER A 22 10.90 -6.86 -1.47
C SER A 22 12.35 -6.35 -1.40
N ASN A 23 13.03 -6.33 -2.55
CA ASN A 23 14.46 -6.01 -2.59
C ASN A 23 14.80 -4.56 -2.18
N THR A 24 13.83 -3.65 -2.30
CA THR A 24 13.93 -2.24 -1.88
C THR A 24 12.57 -1.73 -1.37
N CYS A 25 12.57 -0.66 -0.58
CA CYS A 25 11.34 0.02 -0.15
C CYS A 25 10.55 0.57 -1.34
N LEU A 26 11.21 0.97 -2.43
CA LEU A 26 10.55 1.41 -3.67
C LEU A 26 9.83 0.25 -4.37
N ALA A 27 10.46 -0.93 -4.44
CA ALA A 27 9.82 -2.12 -5.00
C ALA A 27 8.58 -2.53 -4.18
N PHE A 28 8.68 -2.46 -2.85
CA PHE A 28 7.54 -2.68 -1.96
C PHE A 28 6.43 -1.65 -2.20
N ALA A 29 6.79 -0.37 -2.31
CA ALA A 29 5.85 0.71 -2.58
C ALA A 29 5.10 0.54 -3.91
N MET A 30 5.76 0.07 -4.98
CA MET A 30 5.10 -0.23 -6.26
C MET A 30 4.14 -1.42 -6.14
N LYS A 31 4.51 -2.46 -5.40
CA LYS A 31 3.60 -3.60 -5.13
C LYS A 31 2.38 -3.19 -4.31
N LEU A 32 2.57 -2.31 -3.32
CA LEU A 32 1.48 -1.70 -2.54
C LEU A 32 0.55 -0.87 -3.43
N ALA A 33 1.10 0.01 -4.29
CA ALA A 33 0.31 0.81 -5.23
C ALA A 33 -0.51 -0.07 -6.19
N ALA A 34 0.00 -1.25 -6.54
CA ALA A 34 -0.68 -2.21 -7.39
C ALA A 34 -1.65 -3.15 -6.64
N GLY A 35 -1.80 -3.02 -5.32
CA GLY A 35 -2.61 -3.91 -4.49
C GLY A 35 -2.09 -5.35 -4.40
N LYS A 36 -0.81 -5.57 -4.73
CA LYS A 36 -0.16 -6.90 -4.75
C LYS A 36 0.64 -7.23 -3.49
N ALA A 37 0.70 -6.29 -2.54
CA ALA A 37 1.36 -6.44 -1.25
C ALA A 37 0.51 -5.74 -0.19
N SER A 38 0.67 -6.15 1.06
CA SER A 38 -0.03 -5.56 2.20
C SER A 38 0.94 -4.84 3.12
N LEU A 39 0.51 -3.72 3.70
CA LEU A 39 1.31 -2.91 4.62
C LEU A 39 1.71 -3.65 5.90
N SER A 40 0.94 -4.69 6.26
CA SER A 40 1.24 -5.63 7.34
C SER A 40 2.54 -6.40 7.13
N GLU A 41 3.03 -6.53 5.89
CA GLU A 41 4.29 -7.22 5.59
C GLU A 41 5.52 -6.36 5.96
N CYS A 42 5.35 -5.06 6.20
CA CYS A 42 6.44 -4.19 6.60
C CYS A 42 6.45 -3.97 8.13
N PRO A 43 7.39 -4.56 8.88
CA PRO A 43 7.43 -4.43 10.34
C PRO A 43 7.81 -3.00 10.81
N TYR A 44 8.40 -2.21 9.93
CA TYR A 44 8.83 -0.82 10.22
C TYR A 44 7.88 0.23 9.66
N ALA A 45 6.75 -0.17 9.08
CA ALA A 45 5.80 0.81 8.56
C ALA A 45 5.09 1.53 9.71
N SER A 46 5.15 2.85 9.70
CA SER A 46 4.47 3.68 10.68
C SER A 46 2.95 3.63 10.52
N GLU A 47 2.21 3.86 11.60
CA GLU A 47 0.74 3.86 11.61
C GLU A 47 0.17 4.92 10.64
N GLU A 48 0.85 6.05 10.46
CA GLU A 48 0.44 7.10 9.53
C GLU A 48 0.47 6.58 8.08
N ALA A 49 1.46 5.75 7.73
CA ALA A 49 1.53 5.14 6.42
C ALA A 49 0.34 4.19 6.21
N LYS A 50 -0.05 3.42 7.24
CA LYS A 50 -1.23 2.54 7.18
C LYS A 50 -2.52 3.31 6.91
N GLN A 51 -2.71 4.44 7.58
CA GLN A 51 -3.91 5.26 7.40
C GLN A 51 -3.99 5.89 6.01
N VAL A 52 -2.90 6.51 5.55
CA VAL A 52 -2.87 7.20 4.25
C VAL A 52 -2.99 6.20 3.09
N LEU A 53 -2.33 5.04 3.20
CA LEU A 53 -2.33 4.02 2.16
C LEU A 53 -3.64 3.21 2.17
N GLY A 54 -4.24 2.96 3.33
CA GLY A 54 -5.56 2.34 3.44
C GLY A 54 -6.65 3.19 2.79
N ALA A 55 -6.70 4.49 3.12
CA ALA A 55 -7.65 5.42 2.52
C ALA A 55 -7.45 5.62 1.00
N ALA A 56 -6.21 5.45 0.51
CA ALA A 56 -5.91 5.57 -0.91
C ALA A 56 -6.13 4.27 -1.70
N ALA A 57 -6.13 3.11 -1.02
CA ALA A 57 -6.42 1.81 -1.62
C ALA A 57 -7.92 1.56 -1.80
N GLU A 58 -8.78 2.32 -1.11
CA GLU A 58 -10.23 2.25 -1.31
C GLU A 58 -10.58 2.68 -2.74
N PRO A 59 -11.20 1.79 -3.55
CA PRO A 59 -11.61 2.14 -4.91
C PRO A 59 -12.64 3.27 -4.86
N PRO A 60 -12.56 4.28 -5.75
CA PRO A 60 -13.44 5.44 -5.74
C PRO A 60 -14.92 5.11 -6.01
N VAL A 61 -15.21 3.89 -6.46
CA VAL A 61 -16.55 3.36 -6.65
C VAL A 61 -16.72 2.11 -5.79
N LYS A 62 -17.64 2.18 -4.83
CA LYS A 62 -18.06 1.03 -4.02
C LYS A 62 -18.91 0.12 -4.91
N GLY A 63 -18.44 -1.10 -5.17
CA GLY A 63 -19.22 -2.08 -5.93
C GLY A 63 -20.53 -2.38 -5.19
N ILE A 64 -21.66 -2.11 -5.84
CA ILE A 64 -22.98 -2.49 -5.33
C ILE A 64 -23.22 -3.96 -5.72
N GLY A 65 -23.50 -4.82 -4.74
CA GLY A 65 -23.99 -6.17 -5.03
C GLY A 65 -25.46 -6.07 -5.41
N LEU A 66 -25.78 -6.26 -6.69
CA LEU A 66 -27.15 -6.47 -7.12
C LEU A 66 -27.52 -7.92 -6.80
N GLY A 67 -28.46 -8.11 -5.86
CA GLY A 67 -29.01 -9.41 -5.53
C GLY A 67 -29.73 -9.99 -6.74
N ALA A 68 -29.41 -11.25 -7.06
CA ALA A 68 -30.25 -12.06 -7.94
C ALA A 68 -31.53 -12.45 -7.17
N ASP A 69 -32.64 -12.36 -7.87
CA ASP A 69 -34.01 -12.68 -7.46
C ASP A 69 -34.14 -14.07 -6.80
#